data_AF-A0A7K2MIV9-F1
#
_entry.id   AF-A0A7K2MIV9-F1
#
_cell.length_a   1.000
_cell.length_b   1.000
_cell.length_c   1.000
_cell.angle_alpha   90.00
_cell.angle_beta   90.00
_cell.angle_gamma   90.00
#
_symmetry.space_group_name_H-M   'P 1'
#
loop_
_entity.id
_entity.type
_entity.pdbx_description
1 polymer ?
#
loop_
_entity_poly.entity_id
_entity_poly.type
_entity_poly.pdbx_seq_one_letter_code
_entity_poly.pdbx_strand_id
1 'polypeptide(L)'
;FAVPLVWLVLSSVMSNAEINRFPPALWPSGIDLGGYRYVLGNAMFPRWFVNSLIVSAVTVAANLVLGSLAGYAFARMRFAGSRVLMGLMLATMAVPFQLTMIPTFLVMKKLGLIDTLGALIVPSLVTPFAVFLLRQFFLSLPRELEEAAWIDGCSRLRVLWRIVLPLSRPALATVAVLTFLTTWNDLTWPLIAINHDTQYTLQLGL
;
A
#
# COMPACT_ATOMS: atom_id res chain seq x y z
N PHE A 1 2.15 20.14 -16.14
CA PHE A 1 2.03 18.78 -15.56
C PHE A 1 2.38 17.65 -16.54
N ALA A 2 2.03 17.70 -17.83
CA ALA A 2 2.30 16.58 -18.77
C ALA A 2 3.76 16.44 -19.24
N VAL A 3 4.55 17.52 -19.19
CA VAL A 3 5.92 17.56 -19.77
C VAL A 3 6.83 16.42 -19.28
N PRO A 4 6.94 16.11 -17.96
CA PRO A 4 7.80 15.02 -17.51
C PRO A 4 7.34 13.63 -17.95
N LEU A 5 6.01 13.42 -18.08
CA LEU A 5 5.44 12.14 -18.54
C LEU A 5 5.71 11.92 -20.02
N VAL A 6 5.50 12.97 -20.83
CA VAL A 6 5.83 12.95 -22.26
C VAL A 6 7.32 12.70 -22.43
N TRP A 7 8.17 13.39 -21.66
CA TRP A 7 9.61 13.20 -21.72
C TRP A 7 10.03 11.79 -21.31
N LEU A 8 9.40 11.18 -20.29
CA LEU A 8 9.67 9.80 -19.88
C LEU A 8 9.38 8.80 -21.01
N VAL A 9 8.25 8.95 -21.70
CA VAL A 9 7.87 8.10 -22.85
C VAL A 9 8.81 8.33 -24.03
N LEU A 10 9.22 9.56 -24.29
CA LEU A 10 10.19 9.86 -25.35
C LEU A 10 11.58 9.31 -25.01
N SER A 11 12.01 9.42 -23.75
CA SER A 11 13.31 8.93 -23.29
C SER A 11 13.38 7.41 -23.25
N SER A 12 12.26 6.71 -23.07
CA SER A 12 12.27 5.23 -23.04
C SER A 12 12.59 4.61 -24.39
N VAL A 13 12.50 5.39 -25.48
CA VAL A 13 12.90 4.99 -26.85
C VAL A 13 14.16 5.70 -27.34
N MET A 14 14.85 6.46 -26.49
CA MET A 14 16.14 7.07 -26.81
C MET A 14 17.28 6.10 -26.56
N SER A 15 18.34 6.22 -27.35
CA SER A 15 19.60 5.52 -27.08
C SER A 15 20.34 6.09 -25.87
N ASN A 16 21.20 5.29 -25.25
CA ASN A 16 22.05 5.75 -24.12
C ASN A 16 22.89 6.98 -24.49
N ALA A 17 23.32 7.11 -25.75
CA ALA A 17 24.07 8.26 -26.23
C ALA A 17 23.21 9.54 -26.25
N GLU A 18 21.92 9.42 -26.57
CA GLU A 18 20.99 10.56 -26.59
C GLU A 18 20.56 11.00 -25.20
N ILE A 19 20.36 10.05 -24.27
CA ILE A 19 20.00 10.34 -22.88
C ILE A 19 21.14 11.09 -22.16
N ASN A 20 22.39 10.69 -22.42
CA ASN A 20 23.56 11.24 -21.71
C ASN A 20 24.19 12.48 -22.38
N ARG A 21 23.68 12.96 -23.53
CA ARG A 21 24.24 14.13 -24.21
C ARG A 21 23.79 15.45 -23.57
N PHE A 22 24.61 16.49 -23.71
CA PHE A 22 24.25 17.86 -23.30
C PHE A 22 24.26 18.81 -24.52
N PRO A 23 23.18 19.58 -24.76
CA PRO A 23 21.92 19.62 -24.01
C PRO A 23 21.07 18.34 -24.20
N PRO A 24 20.22 17.98 -23.23
CA PRO A 24 19.40 16.77 -23.30
C PRO A 24 18.56 16.71 -24.58
N ALA A 25 18.44 15.53 -25.18
CA ALA A 25 17.53 15.34 -26.29
C ALA A 25 16.08 15.57 -25.84
N LEU A 26 15.38 16.49 -26.51
CA LEU A 26 13.94 16.69 -26.31
C LEU A 26 13.10 15.72 -27.13
N TRP A 27 13.63 15.29 -28.28
CA TRP A 27 12.99 14.35 -29.21
C TRP A 27 13.97 13.24 -29.58
N PRO A 28 13.51 11.98 -29.64
CA PRO A 28 14.34 10.87 -30.06
C PRO A 28 14.67 11.01 -31.55
N SER A 29 15.94 10.79 -31.93
CA SER A 29 16.34 10.79 -33.34
C SER A 29 15.95 9.50 -34.06
N GLY A 30 15.65 8.45 -33.31
CA GLY A 30 15.11 7.16 -33.78
C GLY A 30 14.49 6.38 -32.63
N ILE A 31 13.86 5.25 -32.93
CA ILE A 31 13.29 4.36 -31.91
C ILE A 31 14.35 3.33 -31.54
N ASP A 32 14.97 3.50 -30.36
CA ASP A 32 15.82 2.48 -29.74
C ASP A 32 15.01 1.68 -28.71
N LEU A 33 14.90 0.37 -28.93
CA LEU A 33 14.24 -0.55 -28.00
C LEU A 33 15.25 -1.26 -27.08
N GLY A 34 16.51 -0.82 -27.04
CA GLY A 34 17.56 -1.39 -26.22
C GLY A 34 17.20 -1.49 -24.73
N GLY A 35 16.61 -0.42 -24.15
CA GLY A 35 16.16 -0.42 -22.76
C GLY A 35 15.09 -1.48 -22.47
N TYR A 36 14.10 -1.62 -23.36
CA TYR A 36 13.09 -2.67 -23.24
C TYR A 36 13.68 -4.07 -23.37
N ARG A 37 14.60 -4.31 -24.31
CA ARG A 37 15.28 -5.60 -24.44
C ARG A 37 16.14 -5.93 -23.21
N TYR A 38 16.79 -4.93 -22.61
CA TYR A 38 17.55 -5.10 -21.37
C TYR A 38 16.65 -5.54 -20.22
N VAL A 39 15.52 -4.86 -20.00
CA VAL A 39 14.58 -5.19 -18.92
C VAL A 39 13.88 -6.53 -19.17
N LEU A 40 13.39 -6.77 -20.39
CA LEU A 40 12.69 -8.01 -20.74
C LEU A 40 13.65 -9.21 -20.86
N GLY A 41 14.93 -8.96 -21.11
CA GLY A 41 15.99 -9.97 -21.09
C GLY A 41 16.49 -10.32 -19.69
N ASN A 42 16.15 -9.51 -18.68
CA ASN A 42 16.49 -9.78 -17.29
C ASN A 42 15.57 -10.87 -16.72
N ALA A 43 16.13 -12.05 -16.47
CA ALA A 43 15.41 -13.20 -15.93
C ALA A 43 14.75 -12.94 -14.55
N MET A 44 15.24 -11.95 -13.79
CA MET A 44 14.69 -11.60 -12.48
C MET A 44 13.54 -10.58 -12.55
N PHE A 45 13.41 -9.83 -13.64
CA PHE A 45 12.37 -8.79 -13.75
C PHE A 45 10.94 -9.32 -13.53
N PRO A 46 10.51 -10.45 -14.15
CA PRO A 46 9.19 -11.02 -13.88
C PRO A 46 9.00 -11.40 -12.42
N ARG A 47 10.07 -11.87 -11.75
CA ARG A 47 10.04 -12.24 -10.33
C ARG A 47 9.86 -11.01 -9.45
N TRP A 48 10.59 -9.93 -9.70
CA TRP A 48 10.44 -8.68 -8.95
C TRP A 48 9.05 -8.07 -9.12
N PHE A 49 8.48 -8.15 -10.32
CA PHE A 49 7.10 -7.73 -10.59
C PHE A 49 6.10 -8.56 -9.78
N VAL A 50 6.24 -9.89 -9.77
CA VAL A 50 5.38 -10.78 -8.99
C VAL A 50 5.54 -10.54 -7.48
N ASN A 51 6.77 -10.34 -6.98
CA ASN A 51 7.03 -9.99 -5.59
C ASN A 51 6.31 -8.70 -5.19
N SER A 52 6.43 -7.63 -5.98
CA SER A 52 5.70 -6.37 -5.78
C SER A 52 4.19 -6.55 -5.78
N LEU A 53 3.67 -7.35 -6.72
CA LEU A 53 2.24 -7.65 -6.82
C LEU A 53 1.74 -8.40 -5.58
N ILE A 54 2.47 -9.41 -5.11
CA ILE A 54 2.14 -10.18 -3.91
C ILE A 54 2.12 -9.25 -2.69
N VAL A 55 3.19 -8.49 -2.46
CA VAL A 55 3.30 -7.58 -1.32
C VAL A 55 2.16 -6.57 -1.33
N SER A 56 1.89 -5.93 -2.47
CA SER A 56 0.86 -4.90 -2.60
C SER A 56 -0.54 -5.48 -2.44
N ALA A 57 -0.85 -6.60 -3.11
CA ALA A 57 -2.18 -7.21 -3.06
C ALA A 57 -2.53 -7.74 -1.66
N VAL A 58 -1.60 -8.42 -1.00
CA VAL A 58 -1.79 -8.93 0.36
C VAL A 58 -1.99 -7.78 1.34
N THR A 59 -1.18 -6.73 1.22
CA THR A 59 -1.26 -5.56 2.10
C THR A 59 -2.58 -4.80 1.91
N VAL A 60 -3.04 -4.62 0.68
CA VAL A 60 -4.35 -4.02 0.37
C VAL A 60 -5.47 -4.87 0.97
N ALA A 61 -5.48 -6.18 0.71
CA ALA A 61 -6.51 -7.07 1.25
C ALA A 61 -6.54 -7.04 2.79
N ALA A 62 -5.37 -7.09 3.43
CA ALA A 62 -5.24 -7.02 4.88
C ALA A 62 -5.76 -5.68 5.42
N ASN A 63 -5.40 -4.54 4.81
CA ASN A 63 -5.90 -3.22 5.24
C ASN A 63 -7.41 -3.09 5.06
N LEU A 64 -7.98 -3.62 3.97
CA LEU A 64 -9.43 -3.60 3.77
C LEU A 64 -10.15 -4.45 4.81
N VAL A 65 -9.66 -5.64 5.12
CA VAL A 65 -10.30 -6.54 6.09
C VAL A 65 -10.09 -6.04 7.52
N LEU A 66 -8.83 -5.91 7.96
CA LEU A 66 -8.48 -5.53 9.32
C LEU A 66 -8.85 -4.07 9.61
N GLY A 67 -8.64 -3.18 8.64
CA GLY A 67 -9.02 -1.77 8.74
C GLY A 67 -10.54 -1.59 8.82
N SER A 68 -11.32 -2.37 8.07
CA SER A 68 -12.79 -2.32 8.18
C SER A 68 -13.29 -2.84 9.52
N LEU A 69 -12.73 -3.96 10.01
CA LEU A 69 -13.10 -4.52 11.31
C LEU A 69 -12.80 -3.53 12.45
N ALA A 70 -11.57 -3.01 12.49
CA ALA A 70 -11.16 -2.03 13.49
C ALA A 70 -11.94 -0.71 13.34
N GLY A 71 -12.08 -0.19 12.12
CA GLY A 71 -12.80 1.05 11.82
C GLY A 71 -14.27 0.96 12.26
N TYR A 72 -14.92 -0.18 12.00
CA TYR A 72 -16.30 -0.42 12.42
C TYR A 72 -16.42 -0.54 13.94
N ALA A 73 -15.49 -1.24 14.59
CA ALA A 73 -15.44 -1.31 16.05
C ALA A 73 -15.31 0.09 16.67
N PHE A 74 -14.39 0.94 16.19
CA PHE A 74 -14.21 2.30 16.68
C PHE A 74 -15.35 3.27 16.30
N ALA A 75 -16.13 2.97 15.26
CA ALA A 75 -17.26 3.80 14.83
C ALA A 75 -18.57 3.43 15.56
N ARG A 76 -18.79 2.16 15.87
CA ARG A 76 -20.09 1.63 16.34
C ARG A 76 -20.08 0.97 17.70
N MET A 77 -18.95 0.40 18.13
CA MET A 77 -18.88 -0.30 19.41
C MET A 77 -18.47 0.68 20.51
N ARG A 78 -19.20 0.62 21.63
CA ARG A 78 -18.82 1.35 22.85
C ARG A 78 -18.02 0.40 23.72
N PHE A 79 -16.73 0.66 23.85
CA PHE A 79 -15.84 -0.08 24.74
C PHE A 79 -14.96 0.89 25.53
N ALA A 80 -14.54 0.46 26.72
CA ALA A 80 -13.71 1.25 27.62
C ALA A 80 -12.39 1.62 26.93
N GLY A 81 -11.98 2.89 27.04
CA GLY A 81 -10.73 3.38 26.45
C GLY A 81 -10.77 3.64 24.93
N SER A 82 -11.90 3.44 24.24
CA SER A 82 -12.02 3.65 22.78
C SER A 82 -11.50 5.01 22.28
N ARG A 83 -11.78 6.10 23.01
CA ARG A 83 -11.26 7.44 22.66
C ARG A 83 -9.74 7.55 22.83
N VAL A 84 -9.20 6.97 23.90
CA VAL A 84 -7.75 6.98 24.18
C VAL A 84 -7.01 6.16 23.14
N LEU A 85 -7.48 4.93 22.87
CA LEU A 85 -6.90 4.06 21.84
C LEU A 85 -6.95 4.69 20.45
N MET A 86 -8.06 5.36 20.10
CA MET A 86 -8.15 6.12 18.86
C MET A 86 -7.14 7.28 18.82
N GLY A 87 -6.99 8.02 19.93
CA GLY A 87 -6.02 9.10 20.05
C GLY A 87 -4.58 8.61 19.93
N LEU A 88 -4.24 7.49 20.56
CA LEU A 88 -2.92 6.87 20.45
C LEU A 88 -2.63 6.40 19.02
N MET A 89 -3.62 5.77 18.37
CA MET A 89 -3.49 5.36 16.96
C MET A 89 -3.32 6.55 16.02
N LEU A 90 -3.96 7.69 16.29
CA LEU A 90 -3.71 8.91 15.54
C LEU A 90 -2.32 9.49 15.83
N ALA A 91 -1.85 9.41 17.07
CA ALA A 91 -0.52 9.87 17.44
C ALA A 91 0.59 9.08 16.71
N THR A 92 0.39 7.78 16.44
CA THR A 92 1.39 7.01 15.66
C THR A 92 1.50 7.47 14.21
N MET A 93 0.46 8.09 13.64
CA MET A 93 0.54 8.67 12.28
C MET A 93 1.45 9.90 12.22
N ALA A 94 1.65 10.60 13.34
CA ALA A 94 2.57 11.73 13.42
C ALA A 94 4.03 11.28 13.51
N VAL A 95 4.29 10.00 13.82
CA VAL A 95 5.64 9.47 13.92
C VAL A 95 6.16 9.20 12.50
N PRO A 96 7.23 9.88 12.06
CA PRO A 96 7.82 9.62 10.75
C PRO A 96 8.40 8.21 10.69
N PHE A 97 8.19 7.54 9.54
CA PHE A 97 8.61 6.17 9.30
C PHE A 97 10.08 5.90 9.65
N GLN A 98 10.97 6.87 9.38
CA GLN A 98 12.41 6.79 9.64
C GLN A 98 12.74 6.53 11.12
N LEU A 99 11.93 7.05 12.06
CA LEU A 99 12.15 6.81 13.49
C LEU A 99 11.77 5.39 13.90
N THR A 100 10.77 4.82 13.24
CA THR A 100 10.30 3.45 13.51
C THR A 100 11.07 2.38 12.74
N MET A 101 11.90 2.79 11.77
CA MET A 101 12.62 1.90 10.87
C MET A 101 13.53 0.90 11.59
N ILE A 102 14.42 1.37 12.48
CA ILE A 102 15.33 0.50 13.25
C ILE A 102 14.53 -0.43 14.18
N PRO A 103 13.56 0.05 14.98
CA PRO A 103 12.69 -0.82 15.76
C PRO A 103 11.99 -1.90 14.93
N THR A 104 11.39 -1.54 13.79
CA THR A 104 10.69 -2.49 12.92
C THR A 104 11.65 -3.54 12.37
N PHE A 105 12.86 -3.14 11.96
CA PHE A 105 13.90 -4.09 11.52
C PHE A 105 14.25 -5.09 12.62
N LEU A 106 14.46 -4.62 13.85
CA LEU A 106 14.76 -5.50 14.99
C LEU A 106 13.62 -6.48 15.27
N VAL A 107 12.35 -6.04 15.15
CA VAL A 107 11.19 -6.93 15.30
C VAL A 107 11.14 -7.96 14.17
N MET A 108 11.29 -7.55 12.91
CA MET A 108 11.28 -8.48 11.77
C MET A 108 12.44 -9.48 11.85
N LYS A 109 13.61 -9.03 12.31
CA LYS A 109 14.77 -9.90 12.55
C LYS A 109 14.49 -10.92 13.64
N LYS A 110 13.88 -10.51 14.76
CA LYS A 110 13.46 -11.42 15.83
C LYS A 110 12.40 -12.43 15.39
N LEU A 111 11.52 -12.03 14.47
CA LEU A 111 10.51 -12.91 13.87
C LEU A 111 11.07 -13.82 12.77
N GLY A 112 12.35 -13.66 12.38
CA GLY A 112 12.97 -14.43 11.29
C GLY A 112 12.40 -14.10 9.91
N LEU A 113 11.79 -12.92 9.74
CA LEU A 113 11.15 -12.52 8.48
C LEU A 113 12.04 -11.69 7.56
N ILE A 114 13.18 -11.19 8.07
CA ILE A 114 14.17 -10.48 7.23
C ILE A 114 14.55 -11.35 6.04
N ASP A 115 14.70 -10.70 4.89
CA ASP A 115 15.02 -11.32 3.62
C ASP A 115 13.90 -12.25 3.09
N THR A 116 12.65 -11.92 3.45
CA THR A 116 11.44 -12.54 2.88
C THR A 116 10.40 -11.47 2.56
N LEU A 117 9.46 -11.75 1.65
CA LEU A 117 8.30 -10.87 1.42
C LEU A 117 7.47 -10.63 2.70
N GLY A 118 7.55 -11.53 3.68
CA GLY A 118 6.91 -11.36 4.99
C GLY A 118 7.38 -10.12 5.74
N ALA A 119 8.67 -9.74 5.63
CA ALA A 119 9.18 -8.51 6.23
C ALA A 119 8.55 -7.26 5.63
N LEU A 120 8.05 -7.32 4.39
CA LEU A 120 7.39 -6.20 3.71
C LEU A 120 5.88 -6.16 4.02
N ILE A 121 5.26 -7.33 4.18
CA ILE A 121 3.82 -7.48 4.40
C ILE A 121 3.44 -7.24 5.86
N VAL A 122 4.12 -7.90 6.81
CA VAL A 122 3.70 -7.95 8.22
C VAL A 122 3.59 -6.57 8.88
N PRO A 123 4.57 -5.65 8.73
CA PRO A 123 4.46 -4.31 9.29
C PRO A 123 3.28 -3.49 8.73
N SER A 124 2.80 -3.87 7.53
CA SER A 124 1.83 -3.11 6.76
C SER A 124 0.42 -3.73 6.77
N LEU A 125 0.21 -4.86 7.45
CA LEU A 125 -1.08 -5.60 7.47
C LEU A 125 -2.28 -4.72 7.82
N VAL A 126 -2.09 -3.77 8.72
CA VAL A 126 -3.10 -2.75 9.04
C VAL A 126 -2.42 -1.45 9.38
N THR A 127 -2.89 -0.36 8.77
CA THR A 127 -2.36 0.97 9.01
C THR A 127 -3.33 1.81 9.84
N PRO A 128 -2.82 2.68 10.73
CA PRO A 128 -3.66 3.66 11.44
C PRO A 128 -4.54 4.50 10.50
N PHE A 129 -4.00 4.85 9.32
CA PHE A 129 -4.73 5.60 8.29
C PHE A 129 -5.95 4.84 7.77
N ALA A 130 -5.81 3.55 7.42
CA ALA A 130 -6.93 2.74 6.95
C ALA A 130 -8.05 2.67 8.01
N VAL A 131 -7.69 2.41 9.27
CA VAL A 131 -8.65 2.37 10.38
C VAL A 131 -9.33 3.73 10.57
N PHE A 132 -8.55 4.81 10.57
CA PHE A 132 -9.07 6.16 10.73
C PHE A 132 -10.04 6.54 9.62
N LEU A 133 -9.63 6.39 8.36
CA LEU A 133 -10.43 6.78 7.20
C LEU A 133 -11.75 6.00 7.15
N LEU A 134 -11.70 4.68 7.33
CA LEU A 134 -12.89 3.84 7.34
C LEU A 134 -13.81 4.18 8.51
N ARG A 135 -13.25 4.42 9.70
CA ARG A 135 -14.03 4.90 10.85
C ARG A 135 -14.76 6.21 10.55
N GLN A 136 -14.07 7.21 9.98
CA GLN A 136 -14.68 8.50 9.64
C GLN A 136 -15.84 8.33 8.66
N PHE A 137 -15.63 7.50 7.64
CA PHE A 137 -16.68 7.21 6.66
C PHE A 137 -17.86 6.47 7.31
N PHE A 138 -17.61 5.42 8.10
CA PHE A 138 -18.68 4.71 8.79
C PHE A 138 -19.47 5.63 9.72
N LEU A 139 -18.84 6.59 10.40
CA LEU A 139 -19.54 7.59 11.23
C LEU A 139 -20.50 8.47 10.44
N SER A 140 -20.25 8.72 9.14
CA SER A 140 -21.19 9.47 8.28
C SER A 140 -22.39 8.67 7.80
N LEU A 141 -22.36 7.33 7.90
CA LEU A 141 -23.50 6.50 7.52
C LEU A 141 -24.63 6.60 8.56
N PRO A 142 -25.90 6.75 8.13
CA PRO A 142 -27.06 6.76 9.02
C PRO A 142 -27.12 5.48 9.86
N ARG A 143 -27.35 5.61 11.17
CA ARG A 143 -27.39 4.45 12.09
C ARG A 143 -28.65 3.61 11.92
N GLU A 144 -29.70 4.23 11.43
CA GLU A 144 -31.02 3.66 11.21
C GLU A 144 -30.96 2.45 10.27
N LEU A 145 -30.01 2.44 9.33
CA LEU A 145 -29.76 1.31 8.42
C LEU A 145 -29.27 0.05 9.18
N GLU A 146 -28.46 0.24 10.22
CA GLU A 146 -27.95 -0.85 11.04
C GLU A 146 -28.99 -1.31 12.06
N GLU A 147 -29.74 -0.37 12.62
CA GLU A 147 -30.84 -0.64 13.56
C GLU A 147 -31.96 -1.45 12.90
N ALA A 148 -32.36 -1.09 11.67
CA ALA A 148 -33.32 -1.86 10.88
C ALA A 148 -32.84 -3.30 10.66
N ALA A 149 -31.57 -3.49 10.31
CA ALA A 149 -31.02 -4.82 10.11
C ALA A 149 -30.93 -5.65 11.41
N TRP A 150 -30.74 -5.00 12.57
CA TRP A 150 -30.79 -5.69 13.87
C TRP A 150 -32.22 -6.11 14.25
N ILE A 151 -33.23 -5.32 13.88
CA ILE A 151 -34.64 -5.72 14.01
C ILE A 151 -34.90 -6.98 13.17
N ASP A 152 -34.31 -7.07 11.97
CA ASP A 152 -34.34 -8.26 11.11
C ASP A 152 -33.45 -9.43 11.61
N GLY A 153 -32.86 -9.33 12.80
CA GLY A 153 -32.05 -10.37 13.42
C GLY A 153 -30.64 -10.54 12.85
N CYS A 154 -30.12 -9.55 12.11
CA CYS A 154 -28.74 -9.61 11.62
C CYS A 154 -27.72 -9.43 12.75
N SER A 155 -26.67 -10.26 12.77
CA SER A 155 -25.52 -10.04 13.65
C SER A 155 -24.69 -8.83 13.20
N ARG A 156 -23.92 -8.22 14.12
CA ARG A 156 -23.05 -7.06 13.80
C ARG A 156 -22.09 -7.32 12.64
N LEU A 157 -21.51 -8.52 12.57
CA LEU A 157 -20.62 -8.92 11.48
C LEU A 157 -21.40 -8.99 10.16
N ARG A 158 -22.61 -9.56 10.17
CA ARG A 158 -23.48 -9.59 8.98
C ARG A 158 -23.86 -8.18 8.52
N VAL A 159 -24.17 -7.26 9.45
CA VAL A 159 -24.43 -5.85 9.15
C VAL A 159 -23.22 -5.16 8.51
N LEU A 160 -22.01 -5.38 9.06
CA LEU A 160 -20.78 -4.87 8.47
C LEU A 160 -20.64 -5.34 7.01
N TRP A 161 -20.69 -6.65 6.77
CA TRP A 161 -20.46 -7.22 5.44
C TRP A 161 -21.56 -6.93 4.42
N ARG A 162 -22.84 -6.92 4.84
CA ARG A 162 -23.97 -6.81 3.91
C ARG A 162 -24.48 -5.38 3.72
N ILE A 163 -24.20 -4.46 4.63
CA ILE A 163 -24.76 -3.10 4.61
C ILE A 163 -23.64 -2.07 4.60
N VAL A 164 -22.80 -2.07 5.62
CA VAL A 164 -21.80 -1.01 5.82
C VAL A 164 -20.73 -1.04 4.73
N LEU A 165 -20.16 -2.22 4.41
CA LEU A 165 -19.12 -2.33 3.39
C LEU A 165 -19.60 -1.98 1.97
N PRO A 166 -20.77 -2.46 1.48
CA PRO A 166 -21.30 -2.03 0.19
C PRO A 166 -21.55 -0.53 0.08
N LEU A 167 -22.04 0.11 1.14
CA LEU A 167 -22.22 1.56 1.20
C LEU A 167 -20.90 2.32 1.28
N SER A 168 -19.84 1.66 1.74
CA SER A 168 -18.51 2.24 1.94
C SER A 168 -17.54 1.98 0.81
N ARG A 169 -18.01 1.52 -0.36
CA ARG A 169 -17.19 1.31 -1.56
C ARG A 169 -16.27 2.50 -1.90
N PRO A 170 -16.70 3.78 -1.83
CA PRO A 170 -15.80 4.90 -2.10
C PRO A 170 -14.62 4.99 -1.12
N ALA A 171 -14.87 4.80 0.17
CA ALA A 171 -13.81 4.80 1.19
C ALA A 171 -12.89 3.58 1.08
N LEU A 172 -13.46 2.39 0.81
CA LEU A 172 -12.69 1.16 0.57
C LEU A 172 -11.79 1.32 -0.66
N ALA A 173 -12.29 1.91 -1.74
CA ALA A 173 -11.49 2.20 -2.93
C ALA A 173 -10.34 3.17 -2.60
N THR A 174 -10.60 4.19 -1.78
CA THR A 174 -9.56 5.14 -1.34
C THR A 174 -8.47 4.43 -0.53
N VAL A 175 -8.83 3.59 0.45
CA VAL A 175 -7.86 2.78 1.20
C VAL A 175 -7.09 1.87 0.25
N ALA A 176 -7.76 1.15 -0.64
CA ALA A 176 -7.13 0.22 -1.56
C ALA A 176 -6.10 0.91 -2.46
N VAL A 177 -6.47 2.02 -3.09
CA VAL A 177 -5.59 2.77 -4.00
C VAL A 177 -4.40 3.35 -3.24
N LEU A 178 -4.62 4.00 -2.09
CA LEU A 178 -3.52 4.61 -1.34
C LEU A 178 -2.58 3.57 -0.74
N THR A 179 -3.09 2.46 -0.22
CA THR A 179 -2.27 1.35 0.25
C THR A 179 -1.49 0.70 -0.88
N PHE A 180 -2.11 0.50 -2.05
CA PHE A 180 -1.42 -0.02 -3.24
C PHE A 180 -0.30 0.92 -3.68
N LEU A 181 -0.57 2.22 -3.84
CA LEU A 181 0.44 3.20 -4.25
C LEU A 181 1.60 3.26 -3.26
N THR A 182 1.33 3.18 -1.97
CA THR A 182 2.37 3.21 -0.93
C THR A 182 3.26 1.98 -1.03
N THR A 183 2.67 0.79 -1.10
CA THR A 183 3.42 -0.49 -1.13
C THR A 183 4.11 -0.76 -2.47
N TRP A 184 3.50 -0.34 -3.57
CA TRP A 184 4.05 -0.51 -4.91
C TRP A 184 5.27 0.38 -5.17
N ASN A 185 5.27 1.60 -4.62
CA ASN A 185 6.34 2.58 -4.81
C ASN A 185 7.39 2.55 -3.69
N ASP A 186 7.27 1.65 -2.71
CA ASP A 186 8.22 1.59 -1.60
C ASP A 186 9.56 1.02 -2.06
N LEU A 187 10.60 1.82 -1.89
CA LEU A 187 12.01 1.45 -2.09
C LEU A 187 12.75 1.38 -0.76
N THR A 188 12.43 2.28 0.17
CA THR A 188 13.24 2.50 1.36
C THR A 188 13.20 1.31 2.31
N TRP A 189 12.02 0.71 2.53
CA TRP A 189 11.93 -0.44 3.42
C TRP A 189 12.50 -1.73 2.80
N PRO A 190 12.18 -2.10 1.54
CA PRO A 190 12.82 -3.26 0.89
C PRO A 190 14.34 -3.21 0.89
N LEU A 191 14.94 -2.03 0.64
CA LEU A 191 16.39 -1.84 0.63
C LEU A 191 17.07 -2.24 1.96
N ILE A 192 16.33 -2.17 3.07
CA ILE A 192 16.83 -2.48 4.42
C ILE A 192 16.48 -3.91 4.81
N ALA A 193 15.29 -4.36 4.44
CA ALA A 193 14.72 -5.62 4.89
C ALA A 193 15.08 -6.82 4.02
N ILE A 194 15.53 -6.60 2.77
CA ILE A 194 15.79 -7.65 1.77
C ILE A 194 17.26 -7.62 1.35
N ASN A 195 17.89 -8.80 1.28
CA ASN A 195 19.29 -8.94 0.89
C ASN A 195 19.44 -9.69 -0.44
N HIS A 196 18.68 -10.77 -0.65
CA HIS A 196 18.75 -11.56 -1.87
C HIS A 196 17.90 -10.95 -2.99
N ASP A 197 18.50 -10.85 -4.18
CA ASP A 197 17.89 -10.34 -5.41
C ASP A 197 16.59 -11.05 -5.79
N THR A 198 16.50 -12.35 -5.47
CA THR A 198 15.30 -13.16 -5.67
C THR A 198 14.08 -12.69 -4.87
N GLN A 199 14.29 -11.90 -3.82
CA GLN A 199 13.24 -11.36 -2.95
C GLN A 199 12.98 -9.87 -3.21
N TYR A 200 13.71 -9.24 -4.13
CA TYR A 200 13.51 -7.82 -4.43
C TYR A 200 12.10 -7.56 -4.94
N THR A 201 11.57 -6.40 -4.55
CA THR A 201 10.42 -5.79 -5.20
C THR A 201 10.88 -5.10 -6.47
N LEU A 202 9.95 -4.81 -7.37
CA LEU A 202 10.20 -4.14 -8.65
C LEU A 202 10.99 -2.84 -8.48
N GLN A 203 10.66 -2.01 -7.47
CA GLN A 203 11.35 -0.75 -7.23
C GLN A 203 12.80 -0.94 -6.77
N LEU A 204 13.11 -2.04 -6.09
CA LEU A 204 14.45 -2.34 -5.59
C LEU A 204 15.33 -3.01 -6.66
N GLY A 205 14.73 -3.82 -7.54
CA GLY A 205 15.46 -4.55 -8.57
C GLY A 205 15.74 -3.76 -9.85
N LEU A 206 14.96 -2.73 -10.14
CA LEU A 206 15.20 -1.79 -11.26
C LEU A 206 16.27 -0.76 -10.89
#